data_AF-A0A350XNJ6-F1
#
_entry.id   AF-A0A350XNJ6-F1
#
_cell.length_a   1.000
_cell.length_b   1.000
_cell.length_c   1.000
_cell.angle_alpha   90.00
_cell.angle_beta   90.00
_cell.angle_gamma   90.00
#
_symmetry.space_group_name_H-M   'P 1'
#
loop_
_entity.id
_entity.type
_entity.pdbx_description
1 polymer ?
#
loop_
_entity_poly.entity_id
_entity_poly.type
_entity_poly.pdbx_seq_one_letter_code
_entity_poly.pdbx_strand_id
1 'polypeptide(L)'
;MRVKILTRSVRAIALLYLACSVRAIVAQESPSIRRLRETRDCAGCNLSNANLANAYLREANLRNANLTNANLRGADLSGAYLRNANLQNASLRGANLSSSDLRAADLRGTDLRDSKINHETEIDSKWRIVWEIVNQPARGRDMRRADLQGANLSSVNLSQINLESANLTGANLSGTNLQNANLSNTNLSGANLFIADVKNANLSSANLTNANLTNADLRQTNLSQANLDRANLSSANLGGANLNNTNLISANLREADLTGINLNGANLNGADLFNVSLRDIDLNSTNLRGANLRGVNFRGVNLRGIELSGNNLSGVNLSGADLSGANLSGVILKQAILAKVNLRGVNLTDADLSNADLSNADLSGANLSGANLSNADLKGATLSGITLTSATNLCGTTMPDGSQRRC
;
A
#
# COMPACT_ATOMS: atom_id res chain seq x y z
N MET A 1 9.63 81.09 -4.58
CA MET A 1 9.89 80.72 -3.17
C MET A 1 8.93 79.61 -2.77
N ARG A 2 9.21 78.37 -3.21
CA ARG A 2 8.44 77.17 -2.87
C ARG A 2 9.43 76.13 -2.37
N VAL A 3 8.94 75.29 -1.45
CA VAL A 3 9.57 74.06 -0.93
C VAL A 3 10.64 74.27 0.15
N LYS A 4 10.20 74.36 1.42
CA LYS A 4 11.05 74.03 2.59
C LYS A 4 10.21 73.71 3.85
N ILE A 5 9.15 72.92 3.71
CA ILE A 5 8.41 72.34 4.86
C ILE A 5 8.01 70.92 4.50
N LEU A 6 8.95 69.97 4.49
CA LEU A 6 8.62 68.53 4.37
C LEU A 6 9.77 67.56 4.72
N THR A 7 10.78 67.97 5.48
CA THR A 7 11.96 67.10 5.76
C THR A 7 12.15 66.71 7.22
N ARG A 8 11.42 67.28 8.18
CA ARG A 8 11.51 66.89 9.61
C ARG A 8 10.49 65.81 10.04
N SER A 9 9.28 65.76 9.47
CA SER A 9 8.29 64.72 9.84
C SER A 9 8.53 63.36 9.18
N VAL A 10 9.21 63.29 8.03
CA VAL A 10 9.44 62.01 7.33
C VAL A 10 10.51 61.16 8.03
N ARG A 11 11.51 61.77 8.68
CA ARG A 11 12.55 61.02 9.43
C ARG A 11 12.04 60.41 10.74
N ALA A 12 11.13 61.10 11.46
CA ALA A 12 10.53 60.56 12.68
C ALA A 12 9.56 59.40 12.36
N ILE A 13 8.80 59.49 11.27
CA ILE A 13 7.89 58.44 10.80
C ILE A 13 8.67 57.23 10.25
N ALA A 14 9.78 57.45 9.55
CA ALA A 14 10.63 56.36 9.04
C ALA A 14 11.32 55.56 10.18
N LEU A 15 11.74 56.22 11.27
CA LEU A 15 12.31 55.55 12.45
C LEU A 15 11.26 54.76 13.26
N LEU A 16 10.02 55.26 13.33
CA LEU A 16 8.89 54.51 13.92
C LEU A 16 8.47 53.30 13.07
N TYR A 17 8.51 53.41 11.73
CA TYR A 17 8.26 52.29 10.83
C TYR A 17 9.37 51.23 10.86
N LEU A 18 10.64 51.62 11.00
CA LEU A 18 11.76 50.66 11.12
C LEU A 18 11.76 49.93 12.47
N ALA A 19 11.39 50.60 13.57
CA ALA A 19 11.25 49.97 14.88
C ALA A 19 10.03 49.02 14.95
N CYS A 20 8.97 49.32 14.17
CA CYS A 20 7.78 48.47 14.08
C CYS A 20 7.98 47.27 13.14
N SER A 21 8.77 47.42 12.07
CA SER A 21 9.02 46.35 11.09
C SER A 21 10.09 45.34 11.52
N VAL A 22 11.05 45.71 12.39
CA VAL A 22 12.00 44.74 12.99
C VAL A 22 11.32 43.85 14.03
N ARG A 23 10.21 44.28 14.63
CA ARG A 23 9.36 43.43 15.50
C ARG A 23 8.42 42.51 14.73
N ALA A 24 8.27 42.68 13.41
CA ALA A 24 7.29 41.96 12.60
C ALA A 24 7.86 40.78 11.79
N ILE A 25 9.17 40.49 11.87
CA ILE A 25 9.83 39.34 11.18
C ILE A 25 10.59 38.44 12.18
N VAL A 26 10.36 38.61 13.49
CA VAL A 26 10.63 37.54 14.46
C VAL A 26 9.30 36.81 14.60
N ALA A 27 9.17 35.62 14.01
CA ALA A 27 8.03 34.74 14.27
C ALA A 27 7.85 34.70 15.80
N GLN A 28 6.67 35.10 16.31
CA GLN A 28 6.43 35.10 17.75
C GLN A 28 6.72 33.69 18.29
N GLU A 29 7.84 33.56 19.01
CA GLU A 29 8.25 32.31 19.63
C GLU A 29 7.12 31.85 20.54
N SER A 30 6.65 30.61 20.34
CA SER A 30 5.53 30.06 21.12
C SER A 30 5.80 30.26 22.62
N PRO A 31 4.80 30.68 23.43
CA PRO A 31 4.95 30.81 24.88
C PRO A 31 5.53 29.54 25.53
N SER A 32 5.18 28.35 25.01
CA SER A 32 5.74 27.08 25.44
C SER A 32 7.25 26.97 25.17
N ILE A 33 7.70 27.37 23.97
CA ILE A 33 9.12 27.30 23.60
C ILE A 33 9.92 28.29 24.45
N ARG A 34 9.39 29.51 24.62
CA ARG A 34 10.00 30.52 25.48
C ARG A 34 10.13 30.03 26.92
N ARG A 35 9.05 29.49 27.49
CA ARG A 35 9.05 28.90 28.84
C ARG A 35 10.09 27.79 28.96
N LEU A 36 10.14 26.86 28.02
CA LEU A 36 11.11 25.76 28.01
C LEU A 36 12.57 26.27 27.99
N ARG A 37 12.85 27.30 27.20
CA ARG A 37 14.18 27.89 27.08
C ARG A 37 14.61 28.66 28.33
N GLU A 38 13.70 29.47 28.88
CA GLU A 38 13.99 30.32 30.03
C GLU A 38 14.05 29.53 31.34
N THR A 39 13.19 28.52 31.51
CA THR A 39 12.97 27.88 32.81
C THR A 39 13.37 26.40 32.88
N ARG A 40 13.63 25.76 31.73
CA ARG A 40 13.75 24.28 31.62
C ARG A 40 12.51 23.51 32.06
N ASP A 41 11.40 24.19 32.35
CA ASP A 41 10.16 23.56 32.75
C ASP A 41 9.06 23.83 31.73
N CYS A 42 8.54 22.75 31.15
CA CYS A 42 7.41 22.78 30.24
C CYS A 42 6.50 21.57 30.43
N ALA A 43 6.25 21.18 31.67
CA ALA A 43 5.28 20.13 31.96
C ALA A 43 3.89 20.51 31.40
N GLY A 44 3.27 19.60 30.66
CA GLY A 44 1.97 19.79 30.00
C GLY A 44 1.97 20.79 28.85
N CYS A 45 3.13 21.32 28.44
CA CYS A 45 3.19 22.27 27.34
C CYS A 45 2.79 21.65 26.01
N ASN A 46 2.19 22.46 25.15
CA ASN A 46 2.07 22.13 23.74
C ASN A 46 3.33 22.60 22.98
N LEU A 47 4.13 21.64 22.54
CA LEU A 47 5.34 21.77 21.73
C LEU A 47 5.20 20.99 20.40
N SER A 48 3.97 20.71 19.97
CA SER A 48 3.73 20.01 18.70
C SER A 48 4.34 20.77 17.52
N ASN A 49 5.01 20.06 16.62
CA ASN A 49 5.72 20.62 15.47
C ASN A 49 6.85 21.61 15.84
N ALA A 50 7.24 21.72 17.11
CA ALA A 50 8.30 22.63 17.52
C ALA A 50 9.65 22.20 16.91
N ASN A 51 10.45 23.18 16.49
CA ASN A 51 11.83 22.93 16.07
C ASN A 51 12.77 23.14 17.26
N LEU A 52 13.24 22.02 17.82
CA LEU A 52 14.13 21.92 18.98
C LEU A 52 15.43 21.18 18.60
N ALA A 53 15.79 21.17 17.31
CA ALA A 53 17.00 20.51 16.85
C ALA A 53 18.24 21.10 17.53
N ASN A 54 19.14 20.23 17.99
CA ASN A 54 20.34 20.56 18.74
C ASN A 54 20.09 21.41 20.00
N ALA A 55 18.85 21.47 20.50
CA ALA A 55 18.57 22.21 21.72
C ALA A 55 19.25 21.53 22.91
N TYR A 56 19.88 22.34 23.76
CA TYR A 56 20.33 21.88 25.07
C TYR A 56 19.11 21.83 25.99
N LEU A 57 18.63 20.65 26.35
CA LEU A 57 17.42 20.39 27.14
C LEU A 57 17.71 19.45 28.33
N ARG A 58 18.95 19.49 28.83
CA ARG A 58 19.36 18.67 29.98
C ARG A 58 18.48 18.96 31.19
N GLU A 59 18.06 17.88 31.86
CA GLU A 59 17.20 17.91 33.05
C GLU A 59 15.88 18.67 32.86
N ALA A 60 15.47 18.96 31.62
CA ALA A 60 14.25 19.70 31.36
C ALA A 60 13.02 18.88 31.79
N ASN A 61 12.07 19.55 32.42
CA ASN A 61 10.78 18.95 32.78
C ASN A 61 9.82 19.05 31.59
N LEU A 62 9.63 17.94 30.89
CA LEU A 62 8.74 17.79 29.74
C LEU A 62 7.61 16.78 30.02
N ARG A 63 7.30 16.52 31.30
CA ARG A 63 6.27 15.55 31.69
C ARG A 63 4.92 15.95 31.10
N ASN A 64 4.20 14.98 30.52
CA ASN A 64 2.90 15.20 29.85
C ASN A 64 2.93 16.23 28.71
N ALA A 65 4.10 16.66 28.23
CA ALA A 65 4.18 17.61 27.13
C ALA A 65 3.74 16.95 25.82
N ASN A 66 3.08 17.72 24.96
CA ASN A 66 2.80 17.31 23.59
C ASN A 66 3.96 17.70 22.68
N LEU A 67 4.73 16.73 22.23
CA LEU A 67 5.88 16.84 21.33
C LEU A 67 5.60 16.16 19.98
N THR A 68 4.33 15.95 19.62
CA THR A 68 3.95 15.32 18.34
C THR A 68 4.60 16.06 17.18
N ASN A 69 5.25 15.32 16.27
CA ASN A 69 5.99 15.84 15.11
C ASN A 69 7.12 16.83 15.45
N ALA A 70 7.53 16.97 16.72
CA ALA A 70 8.60 17.88 17.09
C ALA A 70 9.95 17.41 16.51
N ASN A 71 10.77 18.35 16.08
CA ASN A 71 12.13 18.07 15.64
C ASN A 71 13.09 18.22 16.83
N LEU A 72 13.56 17.11 17.41
CA LEU A 72 14.52 17.05 18.51
C LEU A 72 15.86 16.45 18.04
N ARG A 73 16.13 16.48 16.74
CA ARG A 73 17.34 15.88 16.16
C ARG A 73 18.59 16.47 16.81
N GLY A 74 19.46 15.61 17.34
CA GLY A 74 20.71 16.01 18.01
C GLY A 74 20.53 16.79 19.31
N ALA A 75 19.31 16.91 19.84
CA ALA A 75 19.07 17.59 21.10
C ALA A 75 19.72 16.84 22.28
N ASP A 76 20.19 17.59 23.27
CA ASP A 76 20.70 17.02 24.52
C ASP A 76 19.58 16.98 25.56
N LEU A 77 18.96 15.82 25.72
CA LEU A 77 17.89 15.53 26.66
C LEU A 77 18.41 14.71 27.86
N SER A 78 19.71 14.74 28.13
CA SER A 78 20.25 13.95 29.25
C SER A 78 19.63 14.37 30.58
N GLY A 79 19.15 13.40 31.36
CA GLY A 79 18.42 13.63 32.60
C GLY A 79 17.01 14.24 32.46
N ALA A 80 16.50 14.45 31.23
CA ALA A 80 15.19 15.09 31.03
C ALA A 80 14.03 14.21 31.53
N TYR A 81 12.96 14.85 32.01
CA TYR A 81 11.74 14.18 32.48
C TYR A 81 10.66 14.20 31.39
N LEU A 82 10.50 13.08 30.67
CA LEU A 82 9.57 12.90 29.54
C LEU A 82 8.40 11.95 29.87
N ARG A 83 8.19 11.63 31.15
CA ARG A 83 7.10 10.74 31.57
C ARG A 83 5.74 11.20 31.02
N ASN A 84 5.00 10.28 30.41
CA ASN A 84 3.72 10.52 29.72
C ASN A 84 3.78 11.55 28.58
N ALA A 85 4.96 11.95 28.10
CA ALA A 85 5.04 12.87 26.97
C ALA A 85 4.54 12.18 25.69
N ASN A 86 3.84 12.93 24.84
CA ASN A 86 3.45 12.45 23.53
C ASN A 86 4.54 12.82 22.52
N LEU A 87 5.34 11.86 22.08
CA LEU A 87 6.44 12.02 21.12
C LEU A 87 6.10 11.44 19.75
N GLN A 88 4.81 11.21 19.46
CA GLN A 88 4.39 10.60 18.20
C GLN A 88 5.01 11.32 17.00
N ASN A 89 5.62 10.54 16.11
CA ASN A 89 6.29 11.03 14.88
C ASN A 89 7.37 12.11 15.11
N ALA A 90 7.82 12.34 16.35
CA ALA A 90 8.93 13.24 16.63
C ALA A 90 10.25 12.67 16.07
N SER A 91 11.20 13.55 15.76
CA SER A 91 12.55 13.12 15.41
C SER A 91 13.47 13.26 16.61
N LEU A 92 13.87 12.14 17.22
CA LEU A 92 14.92 12.07 18.25
C LEU A 92 16.25 11.63 17.67
N ARG A 93 16.41 11.72 16.34
CA ARG A 93 17.58 11.19 15.66
C ARG A 93 18.86 11.83 16.20
N GLY A 94 19.83 11.03 16.65
CA GLY A 94 21.07 11.55 17.22
C GLY A 94 20.95 12.23 18.59
N ALA A 95 19.76 12.27 19.19
CA ALA A 95 19.54 12.94 20.48
C ALA A 95 20.23 12.18 21.63
N ASN A 96 20.68 12.89 22.64
CA ASN A 96 21.20 12.29 23.87
C ASN A 96 20.09 12.15 24.91
N LEU A 97 19.65 10.92 25.19
CA LEU A 97 18.60 10.56 26.15
C LEU A 97 19.18 9.84 27.39
N SER A 98 20.49 9.93 27.61
CA SER A 98 21.16 9.31 28.76
C SER A 98 20.50 9.75 30.08
N SER A 99 20.16 8.79 30.94
CA SER A 99 19.56 9.03 32.27
C SER A 99 18.22 9.79 32.26
N SER A 100 17.53 9.86 31.11
CA SER A 100 16.20 10.47 31.00
C SER A 100 15.08 9.51 31.42
N ASP A 101 13.93 10.06 31.83
CA ASP A 101 12.72 9.29 32.18
C ASP A 101 11.66 9.41 31.07
N LEU A 102 11.52 8.36 30.25
CA LEU A 102 10.52 8.22 29.18
C LEU A 102 9.41 7.21 29.55
N ARG A 103 9.22 6.86 30.82
CA ARG A 103 8.18 5.90 31.20
C ARG A 103 6.80 6.37 30.74
N ALA A 104 6.01 5.47 30.18
CA ALA A 104 4.69 5.76 29.62
C ALA A 104 4.67 6.86 28.54
N ALA A 105 5.82 7.23 27.97
CA ALA A 105 5.85 8.12 26.82
C ALA A 105 5.35 7.39 25.56
N ASP A 106 4.64 8.12 24.71
CA ASP A 106 4.16 7.59 23.44
C ASP A 106 5.17 7.86 22.34
N LEU A 107 5.89 6.81 21.91
CA LEU A 107 6.94 6.88 20.91
C LEU A 107 6.53 6.29 19.55
N ARG A 108 5.23 6.18 19.26
CA ARG A 108 4.75 5.68 17.96
C ARG A 108 5.23 6.58 16.83
N GLY A 109 5.88 6.00 15.82
CA GLY A 109 6.45 6.70 14.68
C GLY A 109 7.70 7.53 14.99
N THR A 110 8.12 7.63 16.25
CA THR A 110 9.29 8.42 16.65
C THR A 110 10.57 7.87 16.03
N ASP A 111 11.40 8.75 15.47
CA ASP A 111 12.71 8.37 14.94
C ASP A 111 13.75 8.34 16.05
N LEU A 112 14.12 7.13 16.50
CA LEU A 112 15.10 6.86 17.55
C LEU A 112 16.51 6.55 17.02
N ARG A 113 16.73 6.61 15.70
CA ARG A 113 18.02 6.26 15.09
C ARG A 113 19.13 7.17 15.58
N ASP A 114 20.34 6.65 15.74
CA ASP A 114 21.53 7.34 16.22
C ASP A 114 21.40 7.96 17.64
N SER A 115 20.26 7.79 18.32
CA SER A 115 20.04 8.36 19.66
C SER A 115 20.79 7.57 20.73
N LYS A 116 21.17 8.24 21.81
CA LYS A 116 21.97 7.64 22.89
C LYS A 116 21.11 7.42 24.13
N ILE A 117 21.06 6.17 24.61
CA ILE A 117 20.53 5.83 25.94
C ILE A 117 21.62 5.12 26.75
N ASN A 118 21.51 5.12 28.07
CA ASN A 118 22.39 4.35 28.96
C ASN A 118 21.55 3.44 29.88
N HIS A 119 22.21 2.78 30.83
CA HIS A 119 21.55 1.89 31.79
C HIS A 119 20.64 2.62 32.79
N GLU A 120 20.81 3.93 32.96
CA GLU A 120 19.98 4.78 33.83
C GLU A 120 18.76 5.35 33.10
N THR A 121 18.73 5.32 31.76
CA THR A 121 17.56 5.77 30.99
C THR A 121 16.36 4.88 31.31
N GLU A 122 15.29 5.45 31.86
CA GLU A 122 14.05 4.75 32.18
C GLU A 122 13.12 4.82 30.96
N ILE A 123 12.96 3.71 30.24
CA ILE A 123 12.12 3.62 29.04
C ILE A 123 11.39 2.28 29.04
N ASP A 124 10.13 2.28 28.62
CA ASP A 124 9.30 1.06 28.57
C ASP A 124 9.94 -0.01 27.68
N SER A 125 9.78 -1.28 28.06
CA SER A 125 10.44 -2.43 27.43
C SER A 125 10.25 -2.49 25.92
N LYS A 126 9.03 -2.21 25.45
CA LYS A 126 8.70 -2.07 24.02
C LYS A 126 9.64 -1.12 23.30
N TRP A 127 9.78 0.10 23.80
CA TRP A 127 10.55 1.14 23.15
C TRP A 127 12.06 0.94 23.31
N ARG A 128 12.49 0.25 24.38
CA ARG A 128 13.86 -0.25 24.47
C ARG A 128 14.19 -1.22 23.35
N ILE A 129 13.32 -2.18 23.06
CA ILE A 129 13.51 -3.14 21.96
C ILE A 129 13.54 -2.40 20.61
N VAL A 130 12.63 -1.45 20.38
CA VAL A 130 12.64 -0.62 19.16
C VAL A 130 13.96 0.14 19.03
N TRP A 131 14.43 0.76 20.11
CA TRP A 131 15.72 1.46 20.14
C TRP A 131 16.88 0.51 19.82
N GLU A 132 16.89 -0.72 20.34
CA GLU A 132 17.90 -1.71 20.01
C GLU A 132 17.86 -2.09 18.53
N ILE A 133 16.68 -2.31 17.95
CA ILE A 133 16.53 -2.70 16.54
C ILE A 133 17.07 -1.61 15.61
N VAL A 134 16.80 -0.34 15.91
CA VAL A 134 17.18 0.77 15.02
C VAL A 134 18.61 1.27 15.22
N ASN A 135 19.28 0.89 16.33
CA ASN A 135 20.64 1.35 16.67
C ASN A 135 21.68 0.23 16.78
N GLN A 136 21.28 -1.04 16.75
CA GLN A 136 22.17 -2.19 16.82
C GLN A 136 21.90 -3.17 15.67
N PRO A 137 22.86 -4.04 15.30
CA PRO A 137 22.62 -5.07 14.30
C PRO A 137 21.42 -5.96 14.68
N ALA A 138 20.40 -6.00 13.80
CA ALA A 138 19.17 -6.75 14.03
C ALA A 138 19.07 -8.04 13.20
N ARG A 139 19.96 -8.22 12.21
CA ARG A 139 19.99 -9.39 11.33
C ARG A 139 20.02 -10.70 12.12
N GLY A 140 19.13 -11.64 11.79
CA GLY A 140 19.11 -12.97 12.40
C GLY A 140 18.63 -13.03 13.86
N ARG A 141 18.24 -11.92 14.49
CA ARG A 141 17.78 -11.93 15.88
C ARG A 141 16.44 -12.65 16.03
N ASP A 142 16.24 -13.28 17.18
CA ASP A 142 14.94 -13.81 17.59
C ASP A 142 14.14 -12.74 18.32
N MET A 143 13.00 -12.37 17.74
CA MET A 143 12.05 -11.35 18.19
C MET A 143 10.62 -11.87 18.11
N ARG A 144 10.43 -13.19 18.28
CA ARG A 144 9.10 -13.81 18.30
C ARG A 144 8.20 -13.12 19.30
N ARG A 145 6.96 -12.86 18.89
CA ARG A 145 5.91 -12.23 19.71
C ARG A 145 6.26 -10.83 20.25
N ALA A 146 7.28 -10.18 19.70
CA ALA A 146 7.61 -8.82 20.09
C ALA A 146 6.45 -7.86 19.77
N ASP A 147 6.17 -6.92 20.68
CA ASP A 147 5.31 -5.79 20.39
C ASP A 147 6.14 -4.65 19.77
N LEU A 148 5.92 -4.43 18.48
CA LEU A 148 6.53 -3.39 17.66
C LEU A 148 5.45 -2.51 17.02
N GLN A 149 4.23 -2.49 17.59
CA GLN A 149 3.11 -1.71 17.04
C GLN A 149 3.48 -0.23 16.96
N GLY A 150 3.28 0.35 15.79
CA GLY A 150 3.56 1.75 15.50
C GLY A 150 5.05 2.11 15.51
N ALA A 151 5.97 1.15 15.56
CA ALA A 151 7.40 1.44 15.55
C ALA A 151 7.85 2.03 14.21
N ASN A 152 8.80 2.96 14.24
CA ASN A 152 9.50 3.41 13.04
C ASN A 152 10.76 2.56 12.84
N LEU A 153 10.67 1.60 11.92
CA LEU A 153 11.73 0.67 11.56
C LEU A 153 12.25 0.95 10.14
N SER A 154 11.95 2.11 9.57
CA SER A 154 12.30 2.43 8.17
C SER A 154 13.79 2.30 7.89
N SER A 155 14.11 1.68 6.75
CA SER A 155 15.47 1.45 6.24
C SER A 155 16.37 0.58 7.13
N VAL A 156 15.82 -0.11 8.14
CA VAL A 156 16.60 -1.05 8.97
C VAL A 156 16.88 -2.34 8.20
N ASN A 157 18.08 -2.90 8.42
CA ASN A 157 18.41 -4.24 7.97
C ASN A 157 17.91 -5.29 8.98
N LEU A 158 16.77 -5.89 8.64
CA LEU A 158 16.08 -6.95 9.37
C LEU A 158 16.20 -8.30 8.65
N SER A 159 17.20 -8.47 7.77
CA SER A 159 17.37 -9.73 7.03
C SER A 159 17.51 -10.91 8.00
N GLN A 160 16.93 -12.05 7.66
CA GLN A 160 16.96 -13.28 8.47
C GLN A 160 16.37 -13.16 9.89
N ILE A 161 15.75 -12.02 10.26
CA ILE A 161 15.17 -11.87 11.59
C ILE A 161 14.00 -12.85 11.79
N ASN A 162 13.81 -13.33 13.02
CA ASN A 162 12.63 -14.08 13.40
C ASN A 162 11.64 -13.18 14.14
N LEU A 163 10.59 -12.78 13.44
CA LEU A 163 9.48 -11.97 13.95
C LEU A 163 8.19 -12.77 14.04
N GLU A 164 8.23 -14.11 14.03
CA GLU A 164 7.01 -14.92 14.08
C GLU A 164 6.07 -14.50 15.23
N SER A 165 4.79 -14.34 14.90
CA SER A 165 3.74 -13.85 15.80
C SER A 165 3.98 -12.47 16.42
N ALA A 166 4.91 -11.66 15.92
CA ALA A 166 5.10 -10.29 16.38
C ALA A 166 3.93 -9.39 15.98
N ASN A 167 3.70 -8.35 16.79
CA ASN A 167 2.75 -7.28 16.49
C ASN A 167 3.48 -6.10 15.86
N LEU A 168 3.26 -5.88 14.56
CA LEU A 168 3.80 -4.78 13.75
C LEU A 168 2.66 -3.89 13.21
N THR A 169 1.49 -3.89 13.83
CA THR A 169 0.34 -3.07 13.40
C THR A 169 0.76 -1.61 13.27
N GLY A 170 0.51 -1.01 12.10
CA GLY A 170 0.84 0.38 11.81
C GLY A 170 2.34 0.73 11.86
N ALA A 171 3.25 -0.26 11.91
CA ALA A 171 4.67 0.01 11.90
C ALA A 171 5.14 0.56 10.55
N ASN A 172 6.15 1.43 10.56
CA ASN A 172 6.81 1.90 9.36
C ASN A 172 8.02 1.03 9.04
N LEU A 173 7.89 0.17 8.04
CA LEU A 173 8.89 -0.74 7.51
C LEU A 173 9.38 -0.30 6.11
N SER A 174 9.14 0.96 5.72
CA SER A 174 9.50 1.47 4.40
C SER A 174 11.00 1.31 4.13
N GLY A 175 11.33 0.72 2.99
CA GLY A 175 12.71 0.45 2.56
C GLY A 175 13.51 -0.48 3.48
N THR A 176 12.85 -1.25 4.34
CA THR A 176 13.53 -2.26 5.17
C THR A 176 14.03 -3.42 4.33
N ASN A 177 15.15 -4.01 4.73
CA ASN A 177 15.58 -5.30 4.21
C ASN A 177 15.06 -6.39 5.14
N LEU A 178 14.08 -7.15 4.68
CA LEU A 178 13.45 -8.30 5.34
C LEU A 178 13.77 -9.62 4.61
N GLN A 179 14.82 -9.65 3.78
CA GLN A 179 15.17 -10.85 3.02
C GLN A 179 15.34 -12.07 3.93
N ASN A 180 14.69 -13.18 3.59
CA ASN A 180 14.70 -14.43 4.35
C ASN A 180 14.23 -14.30 5.81
N ALA A 181 13.51 -13.24 6.18
CA ALA A 181 12.94 -13.10 7.51
C ALA A 181 11.79 -14.10 7.74
N ASN A 182 11.60 -14.53 8.98
CA ASN A 182 10.38 -15.24 9.38
C ASN A 182 9.39 -14.25 9.98
N LEU A 183 8.31 -13.98 9.25
CA LEU A 183 7.20 -13.09 9.60
C LEU A 183 5.88 -13.90 9.66
N SER A 184 5.95 -15.22 9.82
CA SER A 184 4.75 -16.05 9.88
C SER A 184 3.86 -15.67 11.06
N ASN A 185 2.54 -15.70 10.85
CA ASN A 185 1.54 -15.31 11.85
C ASN A 185 1.70 -13.89 12.42
N THR A 186 2.45 -13.00 11.76
CA THR A 186 2.63 -11.62 12.23
C THR A 186 1.39 -10.78 11.98
N ASN A 187 1.17 -9.79 12.85
CA ASN A 187 0.18 -8.75 12.59
C ASN A 187 0.86 -7.52 11.99
N LEU A 188 0.75 -7.34 10.67
CA LEU A 188 1.23 -6.22 9.88
C LEU A 188 0.08 -5.31 9.41
N SER A 189 -1.09 -5.37 10.06
CA SER A 189 -2.26 -4.59 9.63
C SER A 189 -1.95 -3.10 9.60
N GLY A 190 -2.20 -2.44 8.47
CA GLY A 190 -1.90 -1.02 8.27
C GLY A 190 -0.42 -0.64 8.29
N ALA A 191 0.50 -1.61 8.28
CA ALA A 191 1.94 -1.34 8.23
C ALA A 191 2.34 -0.74 6.87
N ASN A 192 3.39 0.07 6.87
CA ASN A 192 3.97 0.64 5.67
C ASN A 192 5.23 -0.12 5.26
N LEU A 193 5.13 -0.97 4.24
CA LEU A 193 6.22 -1.72 3.60
C LEU A 193 6.58 -1.13 2.21
N PHE A 194 6.31 0.15 1.96
CA PHE A 194 6.70 0.82 0.72
C PHE A 194 8.18 0.55 0.40
N ILE A 195 8.47 0.10 -0.83
CA ILE A 195 9.82 -0.25 -1.33
C ILE A 195 10.62 -1.22 -0.43
N ALA A 196 9.97 -1.97 0.46
CA ALA A 196 10.65 -2.95 1.29
C ALA A 196 11.13 -4.15 0.46
N ASP A 197 12.28 -4.72 0.84
CA ASP A 197 12.80 -5.94 0.25
C ASP A 197 12.41 -7.13 1.14
N VAL A 198 11.41 -7.88 0.72
CA VAL A 198 10.78 -8.99 1.46
C VAL A 198 11.04 -10.33 0.77
N LYS A 199 12.05 -10.38 -0.11
CA LYS A 199 12.38 -11.54 -0.94
C LYS A 199 12.69 -12.78 -0.09
N ASN A 200 12.18 -13.93 -0.50
CA ASN A 200 12.32 -15.22 0.20
C ASN A 200 11.81 -15.25 1.65
N ALA A 201 11.13 -14.20 2.13
CA ALA A 201 10.64 -14.18 3.50
C ALA A 201 9.43 -15.12 3.66
N ASN A 202 9.19 -15.55 4.90
CA ASN A 202 8.00 -16.30 5.25
C ASN A 202 6.94 -15.38 5.87
N LEU A 203 5.89 -15.04 5.14
CA LEU A 203 4.71 -14.30 5.62
C LEU A 203 3.46 -15.20 5.69
N SER A 204 3.63 -16.52 5.80
CA SER A 204 2.47 -17.42 5.86
C SER A 204 1.56 -17.06 7.04
N SER A 205 0.26 -16.99 6.77
CA SER A 205 -0.76 -16.65 7.77
C SER A 205 -0.59 -15.26 8.42
N ALA A 206 0.23 -14.38 7.85
CA ALA A 206 0.36 -13.01 8.34
C ALA A 206 -0.88 -12.17 8.03
N ASN A 207 -1.22 -11.23 8.91
CA ASN A 207 -2.26 -10.23 8.68
C ASN A 207 -1.65 -8.96 8.10
N LEU A 208 -1.88 -8.68 6.82
CA LEU A 208 -1.44 -7.50 6.07
C LEU A 208 -2.64 -6.62 5.65
N THR A 209 -3.78 -6.73 6.32
CA THR A 209 -4.97 -5.93 5.98
C THR A 209 -4.65 -4.44 5.99
N ASN A 210 -5.02 -3.72 4.92
CA ASN A 210 -4.71 -2.31 4.69
C ASN A 210 -3.20 -1.95 4.65
N ALA A 211 -2.29 -2.92 4.54
CA ALA A 211 -0.85 -2.63 4.49
C ALA A 211 -0.47 -1.96 3.15
N ASN A 212 0.54 -1.10 3.18
CA ASN A 212 1.12 -0.50 1.98
C ASN A 212 2.37 -1.28 1.55
N LEU A 213 2.30 -2.00 0.44
CA LEU A 213 3.37 -2.78 -0.19
C LEU A 213 3.75 -2.22 -1.56
N THR A 214 3.38 -0.97 -1.88
CA THR A 214 3.69 -0.36 -3.17
C THR A 214 5.20 -0.42 -3.45
N ASN A 215 5.56 -0.87 -4.66
CA ASN A 215 6.94 -1.06 -5.12
C ASN A 215 7.80 -2.00 -4.26
N ALA A 216 7.21 -2.82 -3.39
CA ALA A 216 7.97 -3.79 -2.60
C ALA A 216 8.45 -4.98 -3.46
N ASP A 217 9.57 -5.58 -3.07
CA ASP A 217 10.08 -6.83 -3.67
C ASP A 217 9.65 -8.02 -2.81
N LEU A 218 8.69 -8.80 -3.31
CA LEU A 218 8.14 -10.01 -2.69
C LEU A 218 8.47 -11.27 -3.51
N ARG A 219 9.54 -11.25 -4.32
CA ARG A 219 9.93 -12.43 -5.10
C ARG A 219 10.16 -13.63 -4.19
N GLN A 220 9.63 -14.78 -4.58
CA GLN A 220 9.79 -16.05 -3.86
C GLN A 220 9.31 -16.02 -2.39
N THR A 221 8.50 -15.02 -2.01
CA THR A 221 7.96 -14.89 -0.65
C THR A 221 6.84 -15.91 -0.44
N ASN A 222 6.79 -16.52 0.74
CA ASN A 222 5.65 -17.36 1.13
C ASN A 222 4.55 -16.49 1.75
N LEU A 223 3.45 -16.29 1.03
CA LEU A 223 2.26 -15.55 1.47
C LEU A 223 1.07 -16.48 1.71
N SER A 224 1.28 -17.80 1.74
CA SER A 224 0.19 -18.76 1.87
C SER A 224 -0.68 -18.47 3.11
N GLN A 225 -2.00 -18.48 2.92
CA GLN A 225 -3.01 -18.17 3.95
C GLN A 225 -2.90 -16.77 4.57
N ALA A 226 -2.11 -15.86 4.00
CA ALA A 226 -2.01 -14.50 4.49
C ALA A 226 -3.29 -13.70 4.19
N ASN A 227 -3.57 -12.69 5.00
CA ASN A 227 -4.68 -11.77 4.81
C ASN A 227 -4.19 -10.41 4.27
N LEU A 228 -4.37 -10.17 2.97
CA LEU A 228 -4.06 -8.92 2.27
C LEU A 228 -5.33 -8.14 1.89
N ASP A 229 -6.44 -8.31 2.62
CA ASP A 229 -7.66 -7.51 2.40
C ASP A 229 -7.34 -6.00 2.36
N ARG A 230 -7.72 -5.33 1.27
CA ARG A 230 -7.45 -3.91 1.00
C ARG A 230 -5.98 -3.49 1.04
N ALA A 231 -5.03 -4.42 0.96
CA ALA A 231 -3.62 -4.09 0.88
C ALA A 231 -3.28 -3.41 -0.47
N ASN A 232 -2.32 -2.51 -0.45
CA ASN A 232 -1.83 -1.85 -1.66
C ASN A 232 -0.53 -2.49 -2.14
N LEU A 233 -0.58 -3.32 -3.18
CA LEU A 233 0.54 -3.97 -3.84
C LEU A 233 0.84 -3.36 -5.23
N SER A 234 0.43 -2.12 -5.48
CA SER A 234 0.65 -1.50 -6.80
C SER A 234 2.14 -1.51 -7.17
N SER A 235 2.46 -1.99 -8.38
CA SER A 235 3.82 -2.07 -8.92
C SER A 235 4.79 -2.91 -8.06
N ALA A 236 4.28 -3.77 -7.17
CA ALA A 236 5.10 -4.70 -6.41
C ALA A 236 5.59 -5.86 -7.28
N ASN A 237 6.75 -6.43 -6.95
CA ASN A 237 7.26 -7.62 -7.62
C ASN A 237 6.95 -8.88 -6.81
N LEU A 238 6.05 -9.73 -7.29
CA LEU A 238 5.68 -10.99 -6.65
C LEU A 238 6.22 -12.22 -7.41
N GLY A 239 7.23 -12.07 -8.26
CA GLY A 239 7.74 -13.16 -9.11
C GLY A 239 8.05 -14.44 -8.33
N GLY A 240 7.27 -15.50 -8.60
CA GLY A 240 7.35 -16.81 -7.95
C GLY A 240 6.92 -16.86 -6.48
N ALA A 241 6.18 -15.86 -5.98
CA ALA A 241 5.59 -15.89 -4.65
C ALA A 241 4.51 -16.99 -4.54
N ASN A 242 4.40 -17.58 -3.35
CA ASN A 242 3.33 -18.53 -3.03
C ASN A 242 2.14 -17.79 -2.41
N LEU A 243 1.03 -17.69 -3.14
CA LEU A 243 -0.20 -17.01 -2.72
C LEU A 243 -1.35 -18.01 -2.47
N ASN A 244 -1.05 -19.28 -2.19
CA ASN A 244 -2.09 -20.29 -1.92
C ASN A 244 -3.01 -19.90 -0.77
N ASN A 245 -4.32 -20.00 -0.98
CA ASN A 245 -5.36 -19.65 0.00
C ASN A 245 -5.23 -18.24 0.59
N THR A 246 -4.62 -17.31 -0.15
CA THR A 246 -4.43 -15.93 0.30
C THR A 246 -5.71 -15.13 0.15
N ASN A 247 -6.06 -14.32 1.15
CA ASN A 247 -7.15 -13.36 1.03
C ASN A 247 -6.63 -12.05 0.41
N LEU A 248 -7.06 -11.72 -0.80
CA LEU A 248 -6.73 -10.52 -1.58
C LEU A 248 -7.98 -9.68 -1.89
N ILE A 249 -9.05 -9.81 -1.09
CA ILE A 249 -10.28 -9.03 -1.30
C ILE A 249 -9.94 -7.54 -1.37
N SER A 250 -10.44 -6.85 -2.40
CA SER A 250 -10.23 -5.42 -2.61
C SER A 250 -8.76 -4.96 -2.60
N ALA A 251 -7.80 -5.86 -2.81
CA ALA A 251 -6.39 -5.50 -2.87
C ALA A 251 -6.08 -4.75 -4.18
N ASN A 252 -5.17 -3.79 -4.12
CA ASN A 252 -4.66 -3.09 -5.30
C ASN A 252 -3.41 -3.81 -5.82
N LEU A 253 -3.51 -4.50 -6.95
CA LEU A 253 -2.42 -5.23 -7.63
C LEU A 253 -2.04 -4.56 -8.96
N ARG A 254 -2.42 -3.30 -9.19
CA ARG A 254 -2.16 -2.59 -10.45
C ARG A 254 -0.67 -2.66 -10.80
N GLU A 255 -0.37 -3.07 -12.04
CA GLU A 255 0.99 -3.14 -12.57
C GLU A 255 1.95 -4.05 -11.76
N ALA A 256 1.43 -4.91 -10.88
CA ALA A 256 2.25 -5.87 -10.14
C ALA A 256 2.78 -6.98 -11.06
N ASP A 257 4.01 -7.43 -10.79
CA ASP A 257 4.59 -8.59 -11.46
C ASP A 257 4.14 -9.88 -10.75
N LEU A 258 3.24 -10.62 -11.41
CA LEU A 258 2.68 -11.88 -10.92
C LEU A 258 3.29 -13.11 -11.63
N THR A 259 4.45 -12.98 -12.27
CA THR A 259 5.04 -14.09 -13.01
C THR A 259 5.34 -15.30 -12.12
N GLY A 260 4.86 -16.49 -12.51
CA GLY A 260 5.15 -17.75 -11.83
C GLY A 260 4.57 -17.89 -10.42
N ILE A 261 3.59 -17.07 -10.03
CA ILE A 261 2.94 -17.20 -8.72
C ILE A 261 2.01 -18.41 -8.66
N ASN A 262 1.76 -18.90 -7.44
CA ASN A 262 0.70 -19.89 -7.19
C ASN A 262 -0.51 -19.23 -6.52
N LEU A 263 -1.66 -19.20 -7.20
CA LEU A 263 -2.91 -18.59 -6.74
C LEU A 263 -3.97 -19.61 -6.29
N ASN A 264 -3.64 -20.89 -6.12
CA ASN A 264 -4.64 -21.90 -5.78
C ASN A 264 -5.42 -21.53 -4.50
N GLY A 265 -6.74 -21.42 -4.60
CA GLY A 265 -7.62 -21.05 -3.49
C GLY A 265 -7.57 -19.57 -3.08
N ALA A 266 -6.82 -18.72 -3.80
CA ALA A 266 -6.73 -17.31 -3.49
C ALA A 266 -8.07 -16.58 -3.78
N ASN A 267 -8.41 -15.61 -2.93
CA ASN A 267 -9.62 -14.81 -3.06
C ASN A 267 -9.29 -13.37 -3.49
N LEU A 268 -9.46 -13.05 -4.77
CA LEU A 268 -9.25 -11.73 -5.37
C LEU A 268 -10.58 -10.97 -5.59
N ASN A 269 -11.62 -11.27 -4.82
CA ASN A 269 -12.90 -10.59 -4.97
C ASN A 269 -12.74 -9.06 -4.83
N GLY A 270 -13.11 -8.31 -5.87
CA GLY A 270 -12.97 -6.85 -5.90
C GLY A 270 -11.54 -6.31 -6.03
N ALA A 271 -10.53 -7.15 -6.27
CA ALA A 271 -9.14 -6.70 -6.44
C ALA A 271 -8.95 -5.90 -7.74
N ASP A 272 -8.02 -4.94 -7.75
CA ASP A 272 -7.64 -4.20 -8.96
C ASP A 272 -6.38 -4.81 -9.60
N LEU A 273 -6.52 -5.48 -10.73
CA LEU A 273 -5.43 -6.12 -11.48
C LEU A 273 -5.08 -5.35 -12.76
N PHE A 274 -5.41 -4.06 -12.85
CA PHE A 274 -5.15 -3.29 -14.06
C PHE A 274 -3.68 -3.39 -14.52
N ASN A 275 -3.47 -3.66 -15.81
CA ASN A 275 -2.16 -3.84 -16.45
C ASN A 275 -1.28 -4.96 -15.84
N VAL A 276 -1.88 -6.00 -15.26
CA VAL A 276 -1.16 -7.21 -14.82
C VAL A 276 -1.10 -8.25 -15.95
N SER A 277 0.00 -9.01 -16.01
CA SER A 277 0.08 -10.22 -16.85
C SER A 277 -0.25 -11.46 -16.03
N LEU A 278 -1.28 -12.20 -16.43
CA LEU A 278 -1.64 -13.49 -15.81
C LEU A 278 -1.27 -14.69 -16.70
N ARG A 279 -0.42 -14.46 -17.71
CA ARG A 279 0.05 -15.49 -18.63
C ARG A 279 0.67 -16.67 -17.86
N ASP A 280 0.31 -17.88 -18.28
CA ASP A 280 0.83 -19.15 -17.75
C ASP A 280 0.51 -19.40 -16.25
N ILE A 281 -0.46 -18.68 -15.67
CA ILE A 281 -0.95 -18.89 -14.30
C ILE A 281 -2.18 -19.79 -14.30
N ASP A 282 -2.23 -20.77 -13.39
CA ASP A 282 -3.43 -21.57 -13.12
C ASP A 282 -4.41 -20.81 -12.22
N LEU A 283 -5.64 -20.61 -12.70
CA LEU A 283 -6.71 -19.87 -12.02
C LEU A 283 -7.93 -20.74 -11.67
N ASN A 284 -7.85 -22.07 -11.81
CA ASN A 284 -9.00 -22.99 -11.67
C ASN A 284 -9.66 -22.99 -10.27
N SER A 285 -9.05 -22.38 -9.25
CA SER A 285 -9.61 -22.28 -7.89
C SER A 285 -9.49 -20.88 -7.31
N THR A 286 -9.40 -19.87 -8.19
CA THR A 286 -9.19 -18.48 -7.80
C THR A 286 -10.51 -17.71 -7.92
N ASN A 287 -10.93 -17.02 -6.85
CA ASN A 287 -12.14 -16.18 -6.91
C ASN A 287 -11.80 -14.79 -7.45
N LEU A 288 -12.25 -14.47 -8.67
CA LEU A 288 -12.05 -13.17 -9.33
C LEU A 288 -13.33 -12.32 -9.39
N ARG A 289 -14.38 -12.65 -8.63
CA ARG A 289 -15.66 -11.92 -8.71
C ARG A 289 -15.48 -10.43 -8.41
N GLY A 290 -15.97 -9.55 -9.26
CA GLY A 290 -15.89 -8.09 -9.09
C GLY A 290 -14.49 -7.50 -9.25
N ALA A 291 -13.48 -8.30 -9.65
CA ALA A 291 -12.13 -7.80 -9.86
C ALA A 291 -12.07 -6.88 -11.09
N ASN A 292 -11.28 -5.80 -11.02
CA ASN A 292 -11.00 -4.98 -12.19
C ASN A 292 -9.90 -5.64 -13.03
N LEU A 293 -10.29 -6.20 -14.17
CA LEU A 293 -9.42 -6.95 -15.08
C LEU A 293 -9.07 -6.16 -16.37
N ARG A 294 -9.33 -4.85 -16.39
CA ARG A 294 -9.04 -4.00 -17.56
C ARG A 294 -7.54 -3.99 -17.84
N GLY A 295 -7.15 -4.25 -19.09
CA GLY A 295 -5.74 -4.28 -19.50
C GLY A 295 -4.96 -5.52 -19.01
N VAL A 296 -5.62 -6.50 -18.37
CA VAL A 296 -4.98 -7.76 -18.02
C VAL A 296 -4.69 -8.58 -19.27
N ASN A 297 -3.49 -9.15 -19.35
CA ASN A 297 -3.12 -10.08 -20.42
C ASN A 297 -3.42 -11.52 -20.00
N PHE A 298 -4.41 -12.14 -20.64
CA PHE A 298 -4.83 -13.53 -20.42
C PHE A 298 -4.42 -14.48 -21.56
N ARG A 299 -3.52 -14.08 -22.45
CA ARG A 299 -3.15 -14.90 -23.61
C ARG A 299 -2.66 -16.29 -23.18
N GLY A 300 -3.35 -17.33 -23.63
CA GLY A 300 -3.00 -18.74 -23.36
C GLY A 300 -3.29 -19.22 -21.94
N VAL A 301 -4.04 -18.45 -21.14
CA VAL A 301 -4.43 -18.85 -19.78
C VAL A 301 -5.53 -19.92 -19.84
N ASN A 302 -5.44 -20.92 -18.96
CA ASN A 302 -6.50 -21.88 -18.73
C ASN A 302 -7.51 -21.30 -17.73
N LEU A 303 -8.70 -20.96 -18.22
CA LEU A 303 -9.82 -20.37 -17.48
C LEU A 303 -11.04 -21.32 -17.49
N ARG A 304 -10.82 -22.62 -17.65
CA ARG A 304 -11.90 -23.62 -17.76
C ARG A 304 -12.76 -23.62 -16.49
N GLY A 305 -14.08 -23.44 -16.65
CA GLY A 305 -15.02 -23.45 -15.52
C GLY A 305 -14.92 -22.26 -14.57
N ILE A 306 -14.25 -21.17 -14.96
CA ILE A 306 -14.15 -19.98 -14.11
C ILE A 306 -15.50 -19.26 -13.94
N GLU A 307 -15.75 -18.73 -12.75
CA GLU A 307 -16.92 -17.92 -12.42
C GLU A 307 -16.61 -16.43 -12.62
N LEU A 308 -16.98 -15.87 -13.78
CA LEU A 308 -16.79 -14.45 -14.11
C LEU A 308 -18.11 -13.72 -14.37
N SER A 309 -19.24 -14.25 -13.92
CA SER A 309 -20.57 -13.62 -14.10
C SER A 309 -20.59 -12.17 -13.59
N GLY A 310 -21.09 -11.24 -14.41
CA GLY A 310 -21.26 -9.82 -14.06
C GLY A 310 -19.98 -8.97 -14.01
N ASN A 311 -18.81 -9.51 -14.37
CA ASN A 311 -17.57 -8.74 -14.36
C ASN A 311 -17.46 -7.77 -15.55
N ASN A 312 -16.75 -6.65 -15.37
CA ASN A 312 -16.38 -5.76 -16.46
C ASN A 312 -14.99 -6.11 -17.02
N LEU A 313 -14.99 -6.72 -18.20
CA LEU A 313 -13.84 -7.16 -18.98
C LEU A 313 -13.67 -6.33 -20.26
N SER A 314 -14.16 -5.09 -20.31
CA SER A 314 -14.08 -4.25 -21.50
C SER A 314 -12.63 -4.04 -21.95
N GLY A 315 -12.34 -4.28 -23.24
CA GLY A 315 -11.01 -4.12 -23.83
C GLY A 315 -9.96 -5.16 -23.41
N VAL A 316 -10.35 -6.23 -22.71
CA VAL A 316 -9.40 -7.29 -22.31
C VAL A 316 -8.84 -8.04 -23.52
N ASN A 317 -7.60 -8.53 -23.43
CA ASN A 317 -7.05 -9.45 -24.43
C ASN A 317 -7.06 -10.89 -23.91
N LEU A 318 -8.01 -11.66 -24.43
CA LEU A 318 -8.25 -13.08 -24.17
C LEU A 318 -7.90 -13.96 -25.38
N SER A 319 -7.09 -13.44 -26.32
CA SER A 319 -6.75 -14.17 -27.55
C SER A 319 -6.12 -15.53 -27.25
N GLY A 320 -6.73 -16.59 -27.78
CA GLY A 320 -6.29 -17.98 -27.59
C GLY A 320 -6.46 -18.56 -26.18
N ALA A 321 -7.16 -17.89 -25.27
CA ALA A 321 -7.46 -18.44 -23.94
C ALA A 321 -8.46 -19.63 -24.03
N ASP A 322 -8.41 -20.54 -23.05
CA ASP A 322 -9.41 -21.59 -22.90
C ASP A 322 -10.42 -21.20 -21.80
N LEU A 323 -11.63 -20.82 -22.22
CA LEU A 323 -12.77 -20.49 -21.37
C LEU A 323 -13.83 -21.58 -21.38
N SER A 324 -13.56 -22.78 -21.90
CA SER A 324 -14.59 -23.81 -22.06
C SER A 324 -15.30 -24.13 -20.74
N GLY A 325 -16.64 -24.19 -20.79
CA GLY A 325 -17.48 -24.41 -19.61
C GLY A 325 -17.47 -23.30 -18.55
N ALA A 326 -16.85 -22.14 -18.79
CA ALA A 326 -16.91 -21.00 -17.89
C ALA A 326 -18.33 -20.42 -17.78
N ASN A 327 -18.62 -19.76 -16.66
CA ASN A 327 -19.84 -18.99 -16.47
C ASN A 327 -19.56 -17.49 -16.65
N LEU A 328 -20.00 -16.95 -17.78
CA LEU A 328 -19.80 -15.56 -18.20
C LEU A 328 -21.14 -14.80 -18.30
N SER A 329 -22.18 -15.23 -17.57
CA SER A 329 -23.49 -14.57 -17.64
C SER A 329 -23.42 -13.11 -17.17
N GLY A 330 -23.97 -12.18 -17.94
CA GLY A 330 -23.99 -10.75 -17.63
C GLY A 330 -22.61 -10.06 -17.68
N VAL A 331 -21.58 -10.72 -18.21
CA VAL A 331 -20.23 -10.14 -18.32
C VAL A 331 -20.22 -8.99 -19.35
N ILE A 332 -19.42 -7.95 -19.10
CA ILE A 332 -19.21 -6.85 -20.06
C ILE A 332 -17.87 -7.07 -20.76
N LEU A 333 -17.88 -7.54 -22.00
CA LEU A 333 -16.75 -7.79 -22.89
C LEU A 333 -16.68 -6.78 -24.06
N LYS A 334 -17.21 -5.57 -23.88
CA LYS A 334 -17.20 -4.52 -24.90
C LYS A 334 -15.77 -4.24 -25.38
N GLN A 335 -15.56 -4.22 -26.70
CA GLN A 335 -14.24 -4.00 -27.34
C GLN A 335 -13.14 -5.01 -26.93
N ALA A 336 -13.50 -6.17 -26.35
CA ALA A 336 -12.51 -7.19 -25.99
C ALA A 336 -11.89 -7.85 -27.23
N ILE A 337 -10.62 -8.28 -27.11
CA ILE A 337 -9.91 -9.07 -28.11
C ILE A 337 -10.02 -10.55 -27.71
N LEU A 338 -10.94 -11.27 -28.33
CA LEU A 338 -11.29 -12.68 -28.12
C LEU A 338 -10.88 -13.56 -29.31
N ALA A 339 -9.97 -13.10 -30.18
CA ALA A 339 -9.56 -13.86 -31.36
C ALA A 339 -9.01 -15.26 -30.98
N LYS A 340 -9.49 -16.32 -31.65
CA LYS A 340 -9.10 -17.72 -31.43
C LYS A 340 -9.39 -18.28 -30.03
N VAL A 341 -10.24 -17.63 -29.23
CA VAL A 341 -10.59 -18.10 -27.89
C VAL A 341 -11.44 -19.39 -27.97
N ASN A 342 -11.29 -20.30 -27.00
CA ASN A 342 -12.18 -21.46 -26.83
C ASN A 342 -13.30 -21.12 -25.84
N LEU A 343 -14.52 -20.94 -26.34
CA LEU A 343 -15.75 -20.64 -25.60
C LEU A 343 -16.77 -21.79 -25.68
N ARG A 344 -16.31 -23.03 -25.86
CA ARG A 344 -17.21 -24.20 -25.98
C ARG A 344 -18.06 -24.39 -24.72
N GLY A 345 -19.38 -24.49 -24.90
CA GLY A 345 -20.34 -24.75 -23.82
C GLY A 345 -20.44 -23.63 -22.77
N VAL A 346 -19.93 -22.43 -23.06
CA VAL A 346 -19.91 -21.31 -22.11
C VAL A 346 -21.29 -20.70 -21.95
N ASN A 347 -21.63 -20.28 -20.73
CA ASN A 347 -22.81 -19.47 -20.48
C ASN A 347 -22.50 -17.97 -20.69
N LEU A 348 -22.98 -17.37 -21.78
CA LEU A 348 -22.87 -15.94 -22.11
C LEU A 348 -24.24 -15.24 -22.04
N THR A 349 -25.18 -15.76 -21.26
CA THR A 349 -26.52 -15.16 -21.13
C THR A 349 -26.40 -13.70 -20.67
N ASP A 350 -27.10 -12.77 -21.33
CA ASP A 350 -27.09 -11.32 -21.05
C ASP A 350 -25.71 -10.63 -21.09
N ALA A 351 -24.69 -11.25 -21.70
CA ALA A 351 -23.35 -10.66 -21.83
C ALA A 351 -23.32 -9.50 -22.85
N ASP A 352 -22.54 -8.45 -22.59
CA ASP A 352 -22.27 -7.37 -23.55
C ASP A 352 -20.94 -7.59 -24.27
N LEU A 353 -20.99 -8.12 -25.48
CA LEU A 353 -19.87 -8.38 -26.40
C LEU A 353 -19.77 -7.31 -27.50
N SER A 354 -20.39 -6.14 -27.33
CA SER A 354 -20.44 -5.14 -28.40
C SER A 354 -19.05 -4.68 -28.84
N ASN A 355 -18.82 -4.63 -30.16
CA ASN A 355 -17.54 -4.27 -30.79
C ASN A 355 -16.35 -5.20 -30.43
N ALA A 356 -16.59 -6.40 -29.89
CA ALA A 356 -15.53 -7.36 -29.58
C ALA A 356 -15.00 -8.06 -30.85
N ASP A 357 -13.71 -8.40 -30.86
CA ASP A 357 -13.07 -9.25 -31.88
C ASP A 357 -13.14 -10.71 -31.44
N LEU A 358 -14.06 -11.49 -32.00
CA LEU A 358 -14.23 -12.93 -31.80
C LEU A 358 -13.75 -13.73 -33.02
N SER A 359 -12.86 -13.16 -33.84
CA SER A 359 -12.42 -13.81 -35.07
C SER A 359 -11.78 -15.18 -34.79
N ASN A 360 -12.22 -16.20 -35.51
CA ASN A 360 -11.78 -17.60 -35.35
C ASN A 360 -12.00 -18.21 -33.95
N ALA A 361 -12.89 -17.65 -33.12
CA ALA A 361 -13.25 -18.24 -31.83
C ALA A 361 -14.10 -19.51 -31.98
N ASP A 362 -14.01 -20.45 -31.03
CA ASP A 362 -14.91 -21.61 -30.95
C ASP A 362 -16.01 -21.36 -29.91
N LEU A 363 -17.23 -21.04 -30.34
CA LEU A 363 -18.41 -20.86 -29.48
C LEU A 363 -19.33 -22.09 -29.48
N SER A 364 -18.85 -23.26 -29.88
CA SER A 364 -19.72 -24.44 -30.03
C SER A 364 -20.46 -24.78 -28.74
N GLY A 365 -21.79 -24.85 -28.79
CA GLY A 365 -22.63 -25.13 -27.62
C GLY A 365 -22.79 -23.97 -26.63
N ALA A 366 -22.27 -22.77 -26.92
CA ALA A 366 -22.40 -21.62 -26.02
C ALA A 366 -23.85 -21.11 -25.93
N ASN A 367 -24.25 -20.63 -24.76
CA ASN A 367 -25.55 -19.99 -24.55
C ASN A 367 -25.42 -18.46 -24.66
N LEU A 368 -25.95 -17.87 -25.74
CA LEU A 368 -25.92 -16.43 -26.05
C LEU A 368 -27.30 -15.77 -25.87
N SER A 369 -28.19 -16.36 -25.08
CA SER A 369 -29.52 -15.80 -24.79
C SER A 369 -29.40 -14.38 -24.21
N GLY A 370 -30.09 -13.39 -24.78
CA GLY A 370 -30.02 -11.99 -24.34
C GLY A 370 -28.68 -11.26 -24.55
N ALA A 371 -27.67 -11.92 -25.11
CA ALA A 371 -26.35 -11.31 -25.30
C ALA A 371 -26.37 -10.19 -26.34
N ASN A 372 -25.55 -9.15 -26.13
CA ASN A 372 -25.35 -8.06 -27.08
C ASN A 372 -24.04 -8.23 -27.86
N LEU A 373 -24.09 -8.63 -29.13
CA LEU A 373 -22.93 -8.75 -30.02
C LEU A 373 -22.89 -7.66 -31.09
N SER A 374 -23.56 -6.52 -30.87
CA SER A 374 -23.61 -5.45 -31.86
C SER A 374 -22.21 -5.00 -32.30
N ASN A 375 -22.00 -4.92 -33.62
CA ASN A 375 -20.71 -4.62 -34.26
C ASN A 375 -19.53 -5.54 -33.88
N ALA A 376 -19.77 -6.71 -33.28
CA ALA A 376 -18.72 -7.68 -33.02
C ALA A 376 -18.22 -8.34 -34.32
N ASP A 377 -16.97 -8.80 -34.34
CA ASP A 377 -16.39 -9.55 -35.44
C ASP A 377 -16.33 -11.06 -35.14
N LEU A 378 -17.19 -11.85 -35.77
CA LEU A 378 -17.21 -13.33 -35.67
C LEU A 378 -16.58 -14.01 -36.88
N LYS A 379 -15.81 -13.32 -37.74
CA LYS A 379 -15.25 -13.92 -38.95
C LYS A 379 -14.46 -15.19 -38.64
N GLY A 380 -14.82 -16.29 -39.31
CA GLY A 380 -14.22 -17.61 -39.09
C GLY A 380 -14.56 -18.29 -37.76
N ALA A 381 -15.43 -17.71 -36.92
CA ALA A 381 -15.83 -18.32 -35.65
C ALA A 381 -16.73 -19.55 -35.86
N THR A 382 -16.63 -20.52 -34.95
CA THR A 382 -17.49 -21.72 -34.96
C THR A 382 -18.70 -21.50 -34.06
N LEU A 383 -19.91 -21.60 -34.63
CA LEU A 383 -21.19 -21.34 -33.95
C LEU A 383 -22.08 -22.58 -33.83
N SER A 384 -21.51 -23.79 -33.89
CA SER A 384 -22.30 -25.02 -33.90
C SER A 384 -23.04 -25.22 -32.57
N GLY A 385 -24.36 -25.45 -32.60
CA GLY A 385 -25.14 -25.73 -31.39
C GLY A 385 -25.28 -24.58 -30.40
N ILE A 386 -25.06 -23.32 -30.82
CA ILE A 386 -25.29 -22.16 -29.95
C ILE A 386 -26.78 -22.00 -29.61
N THR A 387 -27.06 -21.49 -28.41
CA THR A 387 -28.42 -21.07 -28.02
C THR A 387 -28.57 -19.56 -28.22
N LEU A 388 -29.63 -19.15 -28.89
CA LEU A 388 -29.98 -17.75 -29.15
C LEU A 388 -31.43 -17.49 -28.75
N THR A 389 -31.77 -16.24 -28.46
CA THR A 389 -33.14 -15.79 -28.19
C THR A 389 -33.47 -14.57 -29.02
N SER A 390 -34.75 -14.16 -29.08
CA SER A 390 -35.16 -12.90 -29.71
C SER A 390 -34.54 -11.66 -29.06
N ALA A 391 -34.08 -11.77 -27.81
CA ALA A 391 -33.37 -10.71 -27.10
C ALA A 391 -31.89 -10.60 -27.49
N THR A 392 -31.32 -11.57 -28.21
CA THR A 392 -29.91 -11.53 -28.61
C THR A 392 -29.70 -10.50 -29.72
N ASN A 393 -28.86 -9.49 -29.48
CA ASN A 393 -28.59 -8.41 -30.43
C ASN A 393 -27.40 -8.74 -31.34
N LEU A 394 -27.67 -8.89 -32.65
CA LEU A 394 -26.66 -9.13 -33.69
C LEU A 394 -26.52 -7.96 -34.70
N CYS A 395 -27.07 -6.78 -34.38
CA CYS A 395 -27.03 -5.62 -35.28
C CYS A 395 -25.59 -5.19 -35.60
N GLY A 396 -25.21 -5.17 -36.87
CA GLY A 396 -23.88 -4.80 -37.33
C GLY A 396 -22.79 -5.85 -37.12
N THR A 397 -23.12 -7.03 -36.56
CA THR A 397 -22.15 -8.11 -36.35
C THR A 397 -21.64 -8.65 -37.69
N THR A 398 -20.32 -8.84 -37.82
CA THR A 398 -19.70 -9.59 -38.93
C THR A 398 -19.79 -11.08 -38.61
N MET A 399 -20.50 -11.86 -39.43
CA MET A 399 -20.75 -13.28 -39.25
C MET A 399 -19.53 -14.14 -39.66
N PRO A 400 -19.52 -15.46 -39.35
CA PRO A 400 -18.41 -16.35 -39.69
C PRO A 400 -17.99 -16.37 -41.16
N ASP A 401 -18.93 -16.18 -42.09
CA ASP A 401 -18.71 -16.09 -43.53
C ASP A 401 -18.23 -14.71 -44.02
N GLY A 402 -18.13 -13.73 -43.11
CA GLY A 402 -17.77 -12.34 -43.40
C GLY A 402 -18.94 -11.44 -43.79
N SER A 403 -20.18 -11.96 -43.82
CA SER A 403 -21.37 -11.14 -44.06
C SER A 403 -21.70 -10.26 -42.85
N GLN A 404 -22.25 -9.06 -43.06
CA GLN A 404 -22.72 -8.22 -41.96
C GLN A 404 -24.22 -8.37 -41.73
N ARG A 405 -24.61 -8.54 -40.46
CA ARG A 405 -26.01 -8.55 -40.03
C ARG A 405 -26.59 -7.15 -40.05
N ARG A 406 -27.70 -6.99 -40.77
CA ARG A 406 -28.45 -5.74 -40.81
C ARG A 406 -29.34 -5.59 -39.57
N CYS A 407 -29.56 -4.33 -39.26
CA CYS A 407 -30.59 -3.83 -38.36
C CYS A 407 -31.75 -3.34 -39.26
#